data_AF-A0A388NXI7-F1
#
_entry.id   AF-A0A388NXI7-F1
#
_cell.length_a   1.000
_cell.length_b   1.000
_cell.length_c   1.000
_cell.angle_alpha   90.00
_cell.angle_beta   90.00
_cell.angle_gamma   90.00
#
_symmetry.space_group_name_H-M   'P 1'
#
loop_
_entity.id
_entity.type
_entity.pdbx_description
1 polymer ?
#
loop_
_entity_poly.entity_id
_entity_poly.type
_entity_poly.pdbx_seq_one_letter_code
_entity_poly.pdbx_strand_id
1 'polypeptide(L)'
;MGKFPVDAFVDVLGANSKFAQSFEDEHLTGTARKGLAIVTCMDSRINPLAVVGMKSGDAKILRNAGARVTDDVLRTLVLATYLLAVERVLIMPHTDCRMASGDEESIHASIEDKHGIDTRSVAFRMVTDQRAALAADVASIREYSLLPKNLVVAGAIFDVHTGRLEPVDC
;
A
#
# COMPACT_ATOMS: atom_id res chain seq x y z
N MET A 1 -19.00 1.58 24.77
CA MET A 1 -18.74 1.67 23.33
C MET A 1 -19.34 2.99 22.86
N GLY A 2 -18.54 3.89 22.27
CA GLY A 2 -19.03 5.19 21.80
C GLY A 2 -19.99 5.04 20.61
N LYS A 3 -20.92 5.97 20.43
CA LYS A 3 -21.74 6.07 19.21
C LYS A 3 -20.85 6.55 18.05
N PHE A 4 -21.22 6.19 16.81
CA PHE A 4 -20.56 6.72 15.62
C PHE A 4 -20.69 8.25 15.59
N PRO A 5 -19.59 9.03 15.41
CA PRO A 5 -19.61 10.48 15.45
C PRO A 5 -20.11 11.07 14.12
N VAL A 6 -21.42 10.92 13.86
CA VAL A 6 -22.05 11.29 12.57
C VAL A 6 -21.69 12.71 12.12
N ASP A 7 -21.71 13.68 13.04
CA ASP A 7 -21.47 15.09 12.72
C ASP A 7 -20.07 15.35 12.14
N ALA A 8 -19.05 14.61 12.59
CA ALA A 8 -17.68 14.75 12.10
C ALA A 8 -17.44 14.09 10.73
N PHE A 9 -18.38 13.26 10.25
CA PHE A 9 -18.28 12.48 9.01
C PHE A 9 -19.44 12.77 8.04
N VAL A 10 -20.17 13.86 8.25
CA VAL A 10 -21.37 14.19 7.47
C VAL A 10 -21.07 14.35 5.98
N ASP A 11 -19.91 14.92 5.65
CA ASP A 11 -19.42 15.10 4.28
C ASP A 11 -19.12 13.75 3.61
N VAL A 12 -18.42 12.85 4.32
CA VAL A 12 -18.09 11.50 3.85
C VAL A 12 -19.35 10.66 3.63
N LEU A 13 -20.26 10.65 4.61
CA LEU A 13 -21.52 9.92 4.52
C LEU A 13 -22.41 10.47 3.39
N GLY A 14 -22.49 11.79 3.26
CA GLY A 14 -23.24 12.45 2.18
C GLY A 14 -22.65 12.14 0.79
N ALA A 15 -21.32 12.12 0.65
CA ALA A 15 -20.66 11.72 -0.59
C ALA A 15 -20.92 10.25 -0.92
N ASN A 16 -20.85 9.35 0.06
CA ASN A 16 -21.16 7.93 -0.14
C ASN A 16 -22.62 7.69 -0.53
N SER A 17 -23.58 8.43 0.05
CA SER A 17 -24.99 8.35 -0.37
C SER A 17 -25.19 8.73 -1.83
N LYS A 18 -24.36 9.62 -2.39
CA LYS A 18 -24.37 9.92 -3.83
C LYS A 18 -23.71 8.81 -4.65
N PHE A 19 -22.56 8.31 -4.20
CA PHE A 19 -21.88 7.17 -4.83
C PHE A 19 -22.80 5.94 -4.94
N ALA A 20 -23.54 5.63 -3.88
CA ALA A 20 -24.45 4.48 -3.83
C ALA A 20 -25.60 4.55 -4.85
N GLN A 21 -25.99 5.75 -5.31
CA GLN A 21 -27.05 5.91 -6.31
C GLN A 21 -26.63 5.46 -7.72
N SER A 22 -25.33 5.40 -7.99
CA SER A 22 -24.75 4.99 -9.27
C SER A 22 -23.81 3.80 -9.11
N PHE A 23 -24.02 2.97 -8.08
CA PHE A 23 -23.18 1.82 -7.81
C PHE A 23 -23.57 0.65 -8.73
N GLU A 24 -22.61 0.16 -9.53
CA GLU A 24 -22.85 -0.89 -10.55
C GLU A 24 -22.01 -2.16 -10.30
N ASP A 25 -21.15 -2.14 -9.29
CA ASP A 25 -20.16 -3.19 -8.99
C ASP A 25 -20.71 -4.31 -8.09
N GLU A 26 -22.03 -4.42 -7.91
CA GLU A 26 -22.70 -5.41 -7.04
C GLU A 26 -22.44 -6.87 -7.44
N HIS A 27 -22.12 -7.09 -8.71
CA HIS A 27 -21.81 -8.40 -9.28
C HIS A 27 -20.34 -8.83 -9.06
N LEU A 28 -19.48 -7.94 -8.57
CA LEU A 28 -18.08 -8.24 -8.33
C LEU A 28 -17.92 -9.16 -7.11
N THR A 29 -17.03 -10.14 -7.22
CA THR A 29 -16.61 -10.96 -6.09
C THR A 29 -15.33 -10.41 -5.46
N GLY A 30 -14.93 -11.00 -4.33
CA GLY A 30 -13.65 -10.73 -3.70
C GLY A 30 -12.43 -11.26 -4.46
N THR A 31 -12.53 -11.84 -5.65
CA THR A 31 -11.39 -12.42 -6.37
C THR A 31 -10.70 -11.39 -7.27
N ALA A 32 -9.36 -11.39 -7.33
CA ALA A 32 -8.60 -10.47 -8.18
C ALA A 32 -8.64 -10.90 -9.66
N ARG A 33 -9.52 -10.29 -10.47
CA ARG A 33 -9.75 -10.72 -11.88
C ARG A 33 -8.53 -10.63 -12.79
N LYS A 34 -7.53 -9.80 -12.45
CA LYS A 34 -6.29 -9.63 -13.22
C LYS A 34 -5.08 -10.28 -12.56
N GLY A 35 -5.31 -11.10 -11.53
CA GLY A 35 -4.30 -11.84 -10.79
C GLY A 35 -3.24 -10.98 -10.12
N LEU A 36 -3.52 -9.69 -9.87
CA LEU A 36 -2.53 -8.73 -9.37
C LEU A 36 -2.79 -8.37 -7.90
N ALA A 37 -1.73 -8.32 -7.11
CA ALA A 37 -1.68 -7.52 -5.89
C ALA A 37 -0.72 -6.34 -6.08
N ILE A 38 -1.11 -5.16 -5.58
CA ILE A 38 -0.30 -3.94 -5.54
C ILE A 38 -0.01 -3.63 -4.07
N VAL A 39 1.26 -3.59 -3.70
CA VAL A 39 1.73 -3.12 -2.39
C VAL A 39 2.25 -1.70 -2.60
N THR A 40 1.60 -0.69 -2.01
CA THR A 40 1.97 0.71 -2.24
C THR A 40 1.87 1.57 -0.97
N CYS A 41 2.29 2.82 -1.06
CA CYS A 41 2.24 3.74 0.07
C CYS A 41 0.80 4.19 0.37
N MET A 42 0.53 4.61 1.61
CA MET A 42 -0.71 5.29 2.01
C MET A 42 -0.87 6.71 1.43
N ASP A 43 0.09 7.20 0.63
CA ASP A 43 0.13 8.56 0.09
C ASP A 43 -1.18 8.99 -0.61
N SER A 44 -1.69 10.15 -0.25
CA SER A 44 -2.98 10.67 -0.72
C SER A 44 -3.01 11.03 -2.20
N ARG A 45 -1.84 11.16 -2.86
CA ARG A 45 -1.74 11.45 -4.29
C ARG A 45 -1.92 10.20 -5.16
N ILE A 46 -1.90 9.01 -4.56
CA ILE A 46 -1.93 7.74 -5.29
C ILE A 46 -3.35 7.15 -5.28
N ASN A 47 -3.93 7.04 -6.47
CA ASN A 47 -5.06 6.15 -6.76
C ASN A 47 -4.51 4.88 -7.43
N PRO A 48 -4.27 3.78 -6.69
CA PRO A 48 -3.46 2.67 -7.18
C PRO A 48 -4.04 1.97 -8.41
N LEU A 49 -5.37 1.85 -8.49
CA LEU A 49 -6.02 1.23 -9.64
C LEU A 49 -5.89 2.11 -10.89
N ALA A 50 -6.10 3.42 -10.75
CA ALA A 50 -5.98 4.35 -11.87
C ALA A 50 -4.55 4.41 -12.44
N VAL A 51 -3.53 4.34 -11.58
CA VAL A 51 -2.11 4.34 -11.99
C VAL A 51 -1.80 3.22 -12.99
N VAL A 52 -2.44 2.05 -12.85
CA VAL A 52 -2.22 0.89 -13.72
C VAL A 52 -3.38 0.61 -14.67
N GLY A 53 -4.28 1.57 -14.88
CA GLY A 53 -5.43 1.43 -15.78
C GLY A 53 -6.43 0.34 -15.38
N MET A 54 -6.56 0.07 -14.08
CA MET A 54 -7.46 -0.94 -13.53
C MET A 54 -8.70 -0.33 -12.88
N LYS A 55 -9.69 -1.17 -12.61
CA LYS A 55 -10.95 -0.80 -11.93
C LYS A 55 -11.26 -1.73 -10.75
N SER A 56 -12.35 -1.44 -10.04
CA SER A 56 -12.87 -2.29 -8.95
C SER A 56 -12.87 -3.78 -9.35
N GLY A 57 -12.41 -4.64 -8.44
CA GLY A 57 -12.35 -6.09 -8.63
C GLY A 57 -11.15 -6.62 -9.43
N ASP A 58 -10.34 -5.77 -10.06
CA ASP A 58 -9.23 -6.25 -10.89
C ASP A 58 -8.00 -6.70 -10.07
N ALA A 59 -7.71 -6.03 -8.96
CA ALA A 59 -6.50 -6.25 -8.17
C ALA A 59 -6.74 -6.17 -6.65
N LYS A 60 -5.81 -6.73 -5.89
CA LYS A 60 -5.68 -6.51 -4.44
C LYS A 60 -4.81 -5.29 -4.19
N ILE A 61 -5.25 -4.40 -3.30
CA ILE A 61 -4.52 -3.18 -2.95
C ILE A 61 -4.14 -3.25 -1.49
N LEU A 62 -2.85 -3.35 -1.19
CA LEU A 62 -2.29 -3.35 0.15
C LEU A 62 -1.53 -2.03 0.32
N ARG A 63 -1.84 -1.29 1.39
CA ARG A 63 -1.23 0.03 1.63
C ARG A 63 -0.71 0.14 3.05
N ASN A 64 0.51 0.67 3.18
CA ASN A 64 1.07 1.10 4.46
C ASN A 64 2.03 2.28 4.23
N ALA A 65 2.64 2.79 5.29
CA ALA A 65 3.63 3.84 5.17
C ALA A 65 4.86 3.32 4.40
N GLY A 66 5.16 3.90 3.23
CA GLY A 66 6.37 3.59 2.46
C GLY A 66 6.32 2.34 1.57
N ALA A 67 5.17 1.67 1.43
CA ALA A 67 5.02 0.43 0.64
C ALA A 67 5.87 -0.75 1.14
N ARG A 68 6.11 -0.83 2.46
CA ARG A 68 7.04 -1.80 3.05
C ARG A 68 6.44 -3.20 3.15
N VAL A 69 7.24 -4.23 2.88
CA VAL A 69 6.81 -5.62 3.07
C VAL A 69 6.99 -5.99 4.54
N THR A 70 5.91 -5.86 5.30
CA THR A 70 5.82 -6.21 6.73
C THR A 70 5.16 -7.58 6.90
N ASP A 71 5.14 -8.11 8.12
CA ASP A 71 4.43 -9.35 8.45
C ASP A 71 2.94 -9.28 8.07
N ASP A 72 2.31 -8.11 8.18
CA ASP A 72 0.94 -7.86 7.72
C ASP A 72 0.81 -8.08 6.20
N VAL A 73 1.72 -7.48 5.43
CA VAL A 73 1.74 -7.62 3.98
C VAL A 73 1.98 -9.07 3.59
N LEU A 74 2.95 -9.76 4.21
CA LEU A 74 3.23 -11.16 3.93
C LEU A 74 2.04 -12.07 4.24
N ARG A 75 1.44 -11.96 5.44
CA ARG A 75 0.24 -12.77 5.77
C ARG A 75 -0.93 -12.49 4.84
N THR A 76 -1.08 -11.24 4.40
CA THR A 76 -2.16 -10.83 3.49
C THR A 76 -1.92 -11.38 2.09
N LEU A 77 -0.67 -11.39 1.60
CA LEU A 77 -0.31 -11.99 0.32
C LEU A 77 -0.50 -13.50 0.31
N VAL A 78 -0.28 -14.20 1.43
CA VAL A 78 -0.61 -15.63 1.55
C VAL A 78 -2.11 -15.85 1.28
N LEU A 79 -2.98 -15.13 1.99
CA LEU A 79 -4.43 -15.21 1.77
C LEU A 79 -4.83 -14.83 0.34
N ALA A 80 -4.24 -13.75 -0.18
CA ALA A 80 -4.56 -13.26 -1.52
C ALA A 80 -4.18 -14.26 -2.62
N THR A 81 -3.02 -14.91 -2.46
CA THR A 81 -2.50 -15.89 -3.42
C THR A 81 -3.33 -17.17 -3.40
N TYR A 82 -3.56 -17.76 -2.23
CA TYR A 82 -4.24 -19.06 -2.15
C TYR A 82 -5.76 -19.00 -2.27
N LEU A 83 -6.39 -17.88 -1.87
CA LEU A 83 -7.85 -17.80 -1.80
C LEU A 83 -8.47 -16.80 -2.78
N LEU A 84 -7.69 -15.83 -3.29
CA LEU A 84 -8.23 -14.67 -4.03
C LEU A 84 -7.58 -14.48 -5.41
N ALA A 85 -6.98 -15.53 -5.95
CA ALA A 85 -6.42 -15.65 -7.30
C ALA A 85 -5.31 -14.64 -7.64
N VAL A 86 -4.51 -14.21 -6.66
CA VAL A 86 -3.30 -13.42 -6.95
C VAL A 86 -2.19 -14.33 -7.49
N GLU A 87 -1.66 -13.99 -8.66
CA GLU A 87 -0.60 -14.72 -9.36
C GLU A 87 0.67 -13.87 -9.54
N ARG A 88 0.56 -12.55 -9.34
CA ARG A 88 1.68 -11.61 -9.42
C ARG A 88 1.51 -10.43 -8.47
N VAL A 89 2.64 -9.91 -7.99
CA VAL A 89 2.73 -8.78 -7.05
C VAL A 89 3.58 -7.68 -7.65
N LEU A 90 3.07 -6.45 -7.58
CA LEU A 90 3.81 -5.22 -7.85
C LEU A 90 4.04 -4.47 -6.54
N ILE A 91 5.29 -4.30 -6.13
CA ILE A 91 5.65 -3.39 -5.04
C ILE A 91 5.94 -2.02 -5.66
N MET A 92 5.19 -1.02 -5.20
CA MET A 92 5.08 0.30 -5.81
C MET A 92 5.27 1.42 -4.77
N PRO A 93 6.50 1.65 -4.25
CA PRO A 93 6.83 2.88 -3.54
C PRO A 93 6.78 4.07 -4.51
N HIS A 94 6.99 5.29 -4.00
CA HIS A 94 6.89 6.49 -4.82
C HIS A 94 7.94 7.55 -4.47
N THR A 95 8.19 8.46 -5.40
CA THR A 95 9.03 9.66 -5.19
C THR A 95 8.37 10.63 -4.21
N ASP A 96 9.16 11.47 -3.55
CA ASP A 96 8.67 12.45 -2.56
C ASP A 96 7.81 11.80 -1.45
N CYS A 97 8.27 10.63 -0.96
CA CYS A 97 7.63 9.93 0.13
C CYS A 97 8.07 10.49 1.48
N ARG A 98 7.12 10.74 2.38
CA ARG A 98 7.43 11.12 3.76
C ARG A 98 8.32 10.09 4.46
N MET A 99 8.15 8.82 4.14
CA MET A 99 8.96 7.73 4.70
C MET A 99 10.39 7.71 4.17
N ALA A 100 10.71 8.52 3.15
CA ALA A 100 12.04 8.65 2.58
C ALA A 100 12.68 10.02 2.83
N SER A 101 12.10 10.83 3.73
CA SER A 101 12.57 12.21 3.97
C SER A 101 13.57 12.36 5.13
N GLY A 102 13.96 11.27 5.79
CA GLY A 102 14.84 11.29 6.95
C GLY A 102 15.03 9.93 7.59
N ASP A 103 15.95 9.83 8.55
CA ASP A 103 16.14 8.63 9.36
C ASP A 103 15.10 8.53 10.49
N GLU A 104 15.00 7.35 11.10
CA GLU A 104 13.99 7.04 12.12
C GLU A 104 14.11 7.94 13.36
N GLU A 105 15.32 8.16 13.87
CA GLU A 105 15.56 8.96 15.07
C GLU A 105 15.15 10.42 14.86
N SER A 106 15.47 11.00 13.69
CA SER A 106 15.09 12.37 13.35
C SER A 106 13.56 12.56 13.31
N ILE A 107 12.81 11.53 12.88
CA ILE A 107 11.35 11.58 12.85
C ILE A 107 10.78 11.47 14.27
N HIS A 108 11.28 10.55 15.09
CA HIS A 108 10.88 10.44 16.49
C HIS A 108 11.13 11.73 17.26
N ALA A 109 12.35 12.28 17.15
CA ALA A 109 12.71 13.55 17.75
C ALA A 109 11.80 14.70 17.28
N SER A 110 11.47 14.76 15.97
CA SER A 110 10.59 15.81 15.46
C SER A 110 9.16 15.73 16.03
N ILE A 111 8.65 14.53 16.32
CA ILE A 111 7.34 14.36 16.96
C ILE A 111 7.41 14.76 18.44
N GLU A 112 8.45 14.36 19.14
CA GLU A 112 8.67 14.72 20.54
C GLU A 112 8.80 16.24 20.70
N ASP A 113 9.61 16.90 19.88
CA ASP A 113 9.83 18.36 19.95
C ASP A 113 8.57 19.17 19.67
N LYS A 114 7.73 18.72 18.72
CA LYS A 114 6.55 19.47 18.26
C LYS A 114 5.30 19.16 19.06
N HIS A 115 5.18 17.96 19.60
CA HIS A 115 3.95 17.46 20.20
C HIS A 115 4.13 16.91 21.61
N GLY A 116 5.36 16.81 22.12
CA GLY A 116 5.67 16.29 23.45
C GLY A 116 5.42 14.79 23.61
N ILE A 117 5.38 14.03 22.50
CA ILE A 117 5.09 12.59 22.50
C ILE A 117 6.32 11.80 22.07
N ASP A 118 6.84 10.97 22.97
CA ASP A 118 7.86 9.98 22.64
C ASP A 118 7.24 8.80 21.88
N THR A 119 7.72 8.57 20.66
CA THR A 119 7.23 7.53 19.76
C THR A 119 8.23 6.40 19.52
N ARG A 120 9.39 6.40 20.19
CA ARG A 120 10.48 5.42 19.96
C ARG A 120 10.10 3.96 20.28
N SER A 121 8.95 3.72 20.89
CA SER A 121 8.39 2.38 21.09
C SER A 121 7.77 1.77 19.81
N VAL A 122 7.64 2.56 18.73
CA VAL A 122 7.05 2.14 17.47
C VAL A 122 8.07 2.29 16.35
N ALA A 123 8.37 1.19 15.65
CA ALA A 123 9.20 1.26 14.45
C ALA A 123 8.39 1.78 13.26
N PHE A 124 8.76 2.94 12.72
CA PHE A 124 8.17 3.54 11.53
C PHE A 124 8.73 2.98 10.23
N ARG A 125 9.91 2.35 10.27
CA ARG A 125 10.55 1.70 9.11
C ARG A 125 10.87 2.69 7.99
N MET A 126 11.54 3.78 8.37
CA MET A 126 12.01 4.81 7.44
C MET A 126 12.92 4.22 6.35
N VAL A 127 12.98 4.89 5.20
CA VAL A 127 13.62 4.41 3.97
C VAL A 127 14.64 5.43 3.48
N THR A 128 15.91 5.25 3.84
CA THR A 128 16.99 6.15 3.41
C THR A 128 17.45 5.89 1.98
N ASP A 129 17.33 4.64 1.50
CA ASP A 129 17.57 4.26 0.11
C ASP A 129 16.35 3.48 -0.40
N GLN A 130 15.54 4.14 -1.23
CA GLN A 130 14.30 3.55 -1.74
C GLN A 130 14.54 2.39 -2.71
N ARG A 131 15.62 2.41 -3.49
CA ARG A 131 15.91 1.33 -4.45
C ARG A 131 16.41 0.08 -3.71
N ALA A 132 17.30 0.26 -2.73
CA ALA A 132 17.75 -0.84 -1.89
C ALA A 132 16.61 -1.43 -1.05
N ALA A 133 15.75 -0.58 -0.48
CA ALA A 133 14.58 -1.05 0.28
C ALA A 133 13.59 -1.80 -0.61
N LEU A 134 13.32 -1.31 -1.82
CA LEU A 134 12.47 -2.00 -2.80
C LEU A 134 13.04 -3.38 -3.16
N ALA A 135 14.35 -3.48 -3.41
CA ALA A 135 14.99 -4.76 -3.70
C ALA A 135 14.86 -5.75 -2.53
N ALA A 136 15.08 -5.29 -1.29
CA ALA A 136 14.90 -6.11 -0.10
C ALA A 136 13.44 -6.56 0.10
N ASP A 137 12.49 -5.65 -0.12
CA ASP A 137 11.06 -5.92 -0.03
C ASP A 137 10.64 -6.95 -1.11
N VAL A 138 11.14 -6.84 -2.35
CA VAL A 138 10.92 -7.83 -3.43
C VAL A 138 11.51 -9.20 -3.06
N ALA A 139 12.75 -9.24 -2.58
CA ALA A 139 13.41 -10.47 -2.15
C ALA A 139 12.61 -11.16 -1.03
N SER A 140 12.12 -10.40 -0.05
CA SER A 140 11.36 -10.94 1.07
C SER A 140 10.11 -11.72 0.64
N ILE A 141 9.38 -11.25 -0.38
CA ILE A 141 8.20 -11.96 -0.92
C ILE A 141 8.65 -13.23 -1.66
N ARG A 142 9.68 -13.13 -2.50
CA ARG A 142 10.19 -14.27 -3.30
C ARG A 142 10.74 -15.41 -2.42
N GLU A 143 11.38 -15.04 -1.32
CA GLU A 143 12.00 -15.99 -0.39
C GLU A 143 11.00 -16.57 0.62
N TYR A 144 9.88 -15.89 0.87
CA TYR A 144 8.91 -16.30 1.88
C TYR A 144 8.39 -17.73 1.63
N SER A 145 8.57 -18.61 2.61
CA SER A 145 8.30 -20.05 2.47
C SER A 145 6.81 -20.38 2.34
N LEU A 146 5.94 -19.50 2.82
CA LEU A 146 4.49 -19.67 2.75
C LEU A 146 3.89 -19.13 1.44
N LEU A 147 4.69 -18.56 0.54
CA LEU A 147 4.21 -18.15 -0.79
C LEU A 147 4.68 -19.15 -1.85
N PRO A 148 3.87 -19.41 -2.88
CA PRO A 148 4.21 -20.37 -3.91
C PRO A 148 5.35 -19.84 -4.78
N LYS A 149 6.26 -20.73 -5.18
CA LYS A 149 7.49 -20.35 -5.89
C LYS A 149 7.27 -19.81 -7.31
N ASN A 150 6.08 -20.00 -7.87
CA ASN A 150 5.69 -19.43 -9.16
C ASN A 150 4.99 -18.06 -9.04
N LEU A 151 4.84 -17.49 -7.83
CA LEU A 151 4.33 -16.13 -7.66
C LEU A 151 5.33 -15.14 -8.27
N VAL A 152 4.88 -14.38 -9.27
CA VAL A 152 5.74 -13.38 -9.93
C VAL A 152 5.78 -12.10 -9.09
N VAL A 153 6.98 -11.60 -8.77
CA VAL A 153 7.14 -10.39 -7.94
C VAL A 153 8.05 -9.40 -8.65
N ALA A 154 7.59 -8.16 -8.79
CA ALA A 154 8.33 -7.07 -9.40
C ALA A 154 8.22 -5.78 -8.58
N GLY A 155 9.22 -4.90 -8.73
CA GLY A 155 9.25 -3.56 -8.15
C GLY A 155 9.20 -2.46 -9.20
N ALA A 156 8.50 -1.37 -8.91
CA ALA A 156 8.57 -0.13 -9.69
C ALA A 156 8.40 1.10 -8.80
N ILE A 157 9.10 2.19 -9.07
CA ILE A 157 8.93 3.46 -8.35
C ILE A 157 7.91 4.31 -9.12
N PHE A 158 6.84 4.73 -8.44
CA PHE A 158 5.87 5.67 -8.98
C PHE A 158 6.35 7.11 -8.80
N ASP A 159 6.46 7.85 -9.89
CA ASP A 159 6.77 9.28 -9.82
C ASP A 159 5.48 10.10 -9.64
N VAL A 160 5.31 10.69 -8.46
CA VAL A 160 4.11 11.47 -8.10
C VAL A 160 3.97 12.76 -8.90
N HIS A 161 5.02 13.24 -9.57
CA HIS A 161 4.96 14.46 -10.38
C HIS A 161 4.63 14.19 -11.84
N THR A 162 5.00 13.02 -12.36
CA THR A 162 4.80 12.68 -13.78
C THR A 162 3.75 11.59 -14.01
N GLY A 163 3.37 10.85 -12.97
CA GLY A 163 2.45 9.72 -13.05
C GLY A 163 3.07 8.45 -13.66
N ARG A 164 4.39 8.41 -13.87
CA ARG A 164 5.08 7.28 -14.52
C ARG A 164 5.49 6.23 -13.49
N LEU A 165 5.49 4.96 -13.91
CA LEU A 165 6.14 3.88 -13.19
C LEU A 165 7.52 3.63 -13.82
N GLU A 166 8.56 3.71 -12.99
CA GLU A 166 9.92 3.31 -13.36
C GLU A 166 10.17 1.89 -12.84
N PRO A 167 10.24 0.87 -13.71
CA PRO A 167 10.62 -0.48 -13.30
C PRO A 167 12.02 -0.48 -12.69
N VAL A 168 12.21 -1.26 -11.63
CA VAL A 168 13.51 -1.43 -10.98
C VAL A 168 13.88 -2.91 -11.04
N ASP A 169 15.03 -3.22 -11.63
CA ASP A 169 15.58 -4.57 -11.62
C ASP A 169 16.08 -4.89 -10.21
N CYS A 170 15.50 -5.94 -9.62
CA CYS A 170 15.72 -6.39 -8.25
C CYS A 170 15.57 -7.90 -8.14
#